data_AF-A0A0F9QSI5-F1
#
_entry.id   AF-A0A0F9QSI5-F1
#
_cell.length_a   1.000
_cell.length_b   1.000
_cell.length_c   1.000
_cell.angle_alpha   90.00
_cell.angle_beta   90.00
_cell.angle_gamma   90.00
#
_symmetry.space_group_name_H-M   'P 1'
#
loop_
_entity.id
_entity.type
_entity.pdbx_description
1 polymer ?
#
loop_
_entity_poly.entity_id
_entity_poly.type
_entity_poly.pdbx_seq_one_letter_code
_entity_poly.pdbx_strand_id
1 'polypeptide(L)'
;MALKDIVGAGPSTKGYQAAQLVIDLSTTARRKIDRLQEFVDDNGVTDVSTDWEAASPGATQEAVDLLANTVLVANHNLPTIGPDGGTGFAITATTITRNDGGDWIEDKFKTGSFVMIANAEDVANDGVHQVTGVTATVLTLGNSALTPNTADTTVTFGQGARVAPVDQSHVPV
;
A
#
# COMPACT_ATOMS: atom_id res chain seq x y z
N MET A 1 26.97 14.79 -19.52
CA MET A 1 27.74 13.53 -19.46
C MET A 1 26.76 12.40 -19.76
N ALA A 2 26.91 11.73 -20.91
CA ALA A 2 25.92 10.74 -21.35
C ALA A 2 26.17 9.42 -20.62
N LEU A 3 25.10 8.71 -20.22
CA LEU A 3 25.18 7.46 -19.42
C LEU A 3 26.05 6.37 -20.08
N LYS A 4 26.24 6.45 -21.40
CA LYS A 4 27.10 5.56 -22.20
C LYS A 4 28.59 5.65 -21.84
N ASP A 5 29.02 6.73 -21.18
CA ASP A 5 30.45 7.00 -20.92
C ASP A 5 30.93 6.46 -19.55
N ILE A 6 30.04 5.85 -18.74
CA ILE A 6 30.35 5.46 -17.35
C ILE A 6 30.71 3.96 -17.19
N VAL A 7 30.46 3.09 -18.18
CA VAL A 7 30.62 1.63 -17.97
C VAL A 7 31.50 0.99 -19.03
N GLY A 8 32.80 0.87 -18.72
CA GLY A 8 33.74 0.02 -19.45
C GLY A 8 33.51 -1.47 -19.18
N ALA A 9 33.74 -2.29 -20.20
CA ALA A 9 33.48 -3.74 -20.31
C ALA A 9 32.00 -4.12 -20.53
N GLY A 10 31.69 -4.49 -21.78
CA GLY A 10 30.35 -4.61 -22.34
C GLY A 10 29.42 -5.62 -21.64
N PRO A 11 28.30 -5.17 -21.06
CA PRO A 11 27.22 -6.05 -20.64
C PRO A 11 26.59 -6.76 -21.84
N SER A 12 26.25 -8.04 -21.67
CA SER A 12 25.49 -8.78 -22.68
C SER A 12 24.25 -7.99 -23.11
N THR A 13 23.99 -7.95 -24.41
CA THR A 13 22.85 -7.24 -25.04
C THR A 13 21.51 -7.51 -24.35
N LYS A 14 21.36 -8.66 -23.69
CA LYS A 14 20.16 -9.04 -22.93
C LYS A 14 19.94 -8.20 -21.67
N GLY A 15 21.00 -7.79 -20.97
CA GLY A 15 20.90 -6.97 -19.76
C GLY A 15 20.45 -5.53 -20.07
N TYR A 16 20.94 -4.95 -21.17
CA TYR A 16 20.51 -3.64 -21.64
C TYR A 16 19.06 -3.63 -22.12
N GLN A 17 18.62 -4.70 -22.79
CA GLN A 17 17.24 -4.79 -23.28
C GLN A 17 16.22 -4.86 -22.13
N ALA A 18 16.52 -5.57 -21.04
CA ALA A 18 15.64 -5.62 -19.87
C ALA A 18 15.56 -4.28 -19.14
N ALA A 19 16.70 -3.61 -18.92
CA ALA A 19 16.73 -2.29 -18.29
C ALA A 19 16.00 -1.22 -19.14
N GLN A 20 16.18 -1.26 -20.46
CA GLN A 20 15.48 -0.35 -21.37
C GLN A 20 13.97 -0.61 -21.39
N LEU A 21 13.53 -1.87 -21.37
CA LEU A 21 12.11 -2.22 -21.31
C LEU A 21 11.45 -1.70 -20.01
N VAL A 22 12.14 -1.78 -18.88
CA VAL A 22 11.65 -1.23 -17.60
C VAL A 22 11.54 0.29 -17.66
N ILE A 23 12.52 0.97 -18.26
CA ILE A 23 12.49 2.43 -18.46
C ILE A 23 11.32 2.84 -19.38
N ASP A 24 11.13 2.13 -20.49
CA ASP A 24 10.08 2.43 -21.47
C ASP A 24 8.67 2.16 -20.92
N LEU A 25 8.51 1.10 -20.12
CA LEU A 25 7.28 0.81 -19.39
C LEU A 25 6.99 1.88 -18.33
N SER A 26 8.01 2.31 -17.57
CA SER A 26 7.85 3.37 -16.57
C SER A 26 7.50 4.72 -17.20
N THR A 27 8.05 5.01 -18.38
CA THR A 27 7.79 6.27 -19.10
C THR A 27 6.40 6.27 -19.71
N THR A 28 5.99 5.14 -20.30
CA THR A 28 4.63 4.95 -20.83
C THR A 28 3.59 5.02 -19.71
N ALA A 29 3.86 4.40 -18.56
CA ALA A 29 2.98 4.45 -17.40
C ALA A 29 2.84 5.88 -16.86
N ARG A 30 3.95 6.61 -16.71
CA ARG A 30 3.93 8.03 -16.29
C ARG A 30 3.14 8.90 -17.25
N ARG A 31 3.36 8.78 -18.55
CA ARG A 31 2.57 9.53 -19.56
C ARG A 31 1.08 9.23 -19.52
N LYS A 32 0.70 7.98 -19.18
CA LYS A 32 -0.71 7.63 -19.01
C LYS A 32 -1.27 8.27 -17.74
N ILE A 33 -0.54 8.26 -16.64
CA ILE A 33 -0.92 8.93 -15.38
C ILE A 33 -1.05 10.44 -15.59
N ASP A 34 -0.07 11.09 -16.23
CA ASP A 34 -0.09 12.53 -16.48
C ASP A 34 -1.29 12.93 -17.36
N ARG A 35 -1.59 12.16 -18.41
CA ARG A 35 -2.78 12.40 -19.24
C ARG A 35 -4.10 12.18 -18.50
N LEU A 36 -4.13 11.23 -17.56
CA LEU A 36 -5.32 11.01 -16.75
C LEU A 36 -5.53 12.17 -15.78
N GLN A 37 -4.46 12.71 -15.19
CA GLN A 37 -4.56 13.89 -14.35
C GLN A 37 -4.98 15.14 -15.15
N GLU A 38 -4.40 15.36 -16.32
CA GLU A 38 -4.78 16.44 -17.23
C GLU A 38 -6.25 16.33 -17.66
N PHE A 39 -6.71 15.11 -17.99
CA PHE A 39 -8.13 14.88 -18.30
C PHE A 39 -9.06 15.16 -17.11
N VAL A 40 -8.66 14.77 -15.90
CA VAL A 40 -9.41 15.04 -14.67
C VAL A 40 -9.52 16.54 -14.40
N ASP A 41 -8.41 17.27 -14.54
CA ASP A 41 -8.33 18.71 -14.31
C ASP A 41 -9.12 19.51 -15.36
N ASP A 42 -8.98 19.15 -16.64
CA ASP A 42 -9.63 19.84 -17.76
C ASP A 42 -11.16 19.65 -17.80
N ASN A 43 -11.64 18.48 -17.32
CA ASN A 43 -13.07 18.14 -17.37
C ASN A 43 -13.77 18.31 -16.01
N GLY A 44 -13.05 18.75 -14.97
CA GLY A 44 -13.62 18.92 -13.63
C GLY A 44 -14.16 17.62 -13.04
N VAL A 45 -13.56 16.48 -13.40
CA VAL A 45 -13.98 15.15 -12.96
C VAL A 45 -13.67 15.02 -11.48
N THR A 46 -14.70 15.16 -10.65
CA THR A 46 -14.59 15.03 -9.19
C THR A 46 -14.76 13.58 -8.72
N ASP A 47 -15.23 12.70 -9.62
CA ASP A 47 -15.40 11.27 -9.39
C ASP A 47 -15.02 10.48 -10.66
N VAL A 48 -13.88 9.79 -10.61
CA VAL A 48 -13.31 9.07 -11.75
C VAL A 48 -14.10 7.78 -12.08
N SER A 49 -14.98 7.34 -11.17
CA SER A 49 -15.66 6.04 -11.29
C SER A 49 -16.81 6.05 -12.30
N THR A 50 -17.55 7.15 -12.43
CA THR A 50 -18.72 7.24 -13.34
C THR A 50 -18.37 7.67 -14.76
N ASP A 51 -17.27 8.39 -14.95
CA ASP A 51 -16.90 8.94 -16.27
C ASP A 51 -15.99 8.01 -17.09
N TRP A 52 -15.39 6.99 -16.48
CA TRP A 52 -14.51 6.04 -17.18
C TRP A 52 -15.26 5.10 -18.14
N GLU A 53 -16.50 4.69 -17.81
CA GLU A 53 -17.33 3.86 -18.69
C GLU A 53 -17.67 4.56 -20.02
N ALA A 54 -17.81 5.89 -20.00
CA ALA A 54 -18.05 6.69 -21.20
C ALA A 54 -16.77 6.90 -22.03
N ALA A 55 -15.61 6.99 -21.37
CA ALA A 55 -14.33 7.32 -22.01
C ALA A 55 -13.60 6.12 -22.65
N SER A 56 -13.92 4.88 -22.26
CA SER A 56 -13.24 3.67 -22.76
C SER A 56 -14.21 2.54 -23.17
N PRO A 57 -15.01 2.72 -24.24
CA PRO A 57 -15.85 1.64 -24.76
C PRO A 57 -14.96 0.49 -25.25
N GLY A 58 -14.89 -0.59 -24.47
CA GLY A 58 -14.08 -1.79 -24.75
C GLY A 58 -13.02 -2.12 -23.70
N ALA A 59 -12.86 -1.33 -22.63
CA ALA A 59 -12.13 -1.80 -21.45
C ALA A 59 -12.91 -2.97 -20.82
N THR A 60 -12.26 -4.11 -20.63
CA THR A 60 -12.89 -5.21 -19.89
C THR A 60 -13.06 -4.78 -18.43
N GLN A 61 -14.12 -5.25 -17.76
CA GLN A 61 -14.31 -5.03 -16.32
C GLN A 61 -13.05 -5.43 -15.53
N GLU A 62 -12.36 -6.48 -15.97
CA GLU A 62 -11.08 -6.91 -15.39
C GLU A 62 -9.98 -5.84 -15.48
N ALA A 63 -9.91 -5.06 -16.56
CA ALA A 63 -8.95 -3.97 -16.69
C ALA A 63 -9.31 -2.78 -15.80
N VAL A 64 -10.61 -2.51 -15.62
CA VAL A 64 -11.12 -1.47 -14.69
C VAL A 64 -10.83 -1.88 -13.25
N ASP A 65 -11.10 -3.12 -12.87
CA ASP A 65 -10.84 -3.65 -11.54
C ASP A 65 -9.34 -3.68 -11.23
N LEU A 66 -8.50 -4.04 -12.21
CA LEU A 66 -7.05 -4.02 -12.06
C LEU A 66 -6.53 -2.59 -11.91
N LEU A 67 -7.05 -1.63 -12.68
CA LEU A 67 -6.70 -0.21 -12.57
C LEU A 67 -7.19 0.38 -11.25
N ALA A 68 -8.41 0.09 -10.82
CA ALA A 68 -8.96 0.52 -9.54
C ALA A 68 -8.12 -0.04 -8.39
N ASN A 69 -7.76 -1.33 -8.43
CA ASN A 69 -6.89 -1.94 -7.42
C ASN A 69 -5.47 -1.36 -7.46
N THR A 70 -4.91 -1.10 -8.65
CA THR A 70 -3.57 -0.51 -8.79
C THR A 70 -3.53 0.94 -8.31
N VAL A 71 -4.55 1.74 -8.63
CA VAL A 71 -4.67 3.13 -8.19
C VAL A 71 -4.99 3.21 -6.71
N LEU A 72 -5.80 2.30 -6.18
CA LEU A 72 -6.08 2.21 -4.74
C LEU A 72 -4.82 1.86 -3.95
N VAL A 73 -3.99 0.93 -4.46
CA VAL A 73 -2.70 0.57 -3.86
C VAL A 73 -1.66 1.70 -4.00
N ALA A 74 -1.64 2.41 -5.13
CA ALA A 74 -0.71 3.53 -5.37
C ALA A 74 -1.08 4.81 -4.61
N ASN A 75 -2.37 5.04 -4.34
CA ASN A 75 -2.87 6.22 -3.62
C ASN A 75 -3.09 6.00 -2.13
N HIS A 76 -2.98 4.76 -1.63
CA HIS A 76 -2.89 4.52 -0.19
C HIS A 76 -1.48 4.88 0.32
N ASN A 77 -1.16 6.17 0.30
CA ASN A 77 -0.22 6.83 1.22
C ASN A 77 -0.79 6.78 2.64
N LEU A 78 -1.19 5.59 3.10
CA LEU A 78 -1.58 5.42 4.48
C LEU A 78 -0.38 5.78 5.33
N PRO A 79 -0.57 6.55 6.41
CA PRO A 79 0.50 6.83 7.33
C PRO A 79 1.10 5.50 7.78
N THR A 80 2.36 5.30 7.41
CA THR A 80 3.15 4.21 7.97
C THR A 80 3.64 4.72 9.32
N ILE A 81 3.17 4.11 10.39
CA ILE A 81 3.59 4.45 11.76
C ILE A 81 4.87 3.66 12.04
N GLY A 82 5.86 4.31 12.65
CA GLY A 82 7.18 3.73 12.91
C GLY A 82 8.12 3.77 11.69
N PRO A 83 9.37 3.29 11.83
CA PRO A 83 9.97 2.81 13.07
C PRO A 83 10.11 3.94 14.11
N ASP A 84 9.98 3.62 15.40
CA ASP A 84 10.29 4.55 16.49
C ASP A 84 11.64 4.18 17.12
N GLY A 85 12.66 5.01 16.89
CA GLY A 85 13.98 4.85 17.48
C GLY A 85 14.05 5.22 18.97
N GLY A 86 12.94 5.68 19.57
CA GLY A 86 12.81 6.02 20.98
C GLY A 86 12.49 4.80 21.86
N THR A 87 11.31 4.82 22.50
CA THR A 87 10.85 3.77 23.41
C THR A 87 10.13 2.63 22.69
N GLY A 88 9.88 2.76 21.39
CA GLY A 88 9.32 1.72 20.55
C GLY A 88 7.87 1.37 20.90
N PHE A 89 7.47 0.16 20.50
CA PHE A 89 6.13 -0.37 20.74
C PHE A 89 6.20 -1.58 21.65
N ALA A 90 5.40 -1.59 22.72
CA ALA A 90 5.30 -2.77 23.57
C ALA A 90 4.28 -3.75 22.97
N ILE A 91 4.76 -4.91 22.55
CA ILE A 91 3.97 -5.99 21.98
C ILE A 91 3.71 -7.03 23.08
N THR A 92 2.44 -7.38 23.28
CA THR A 92 2.03 -8.56 24.06
C THR A 92 1.37 -9.56 23.12
N ALA A 93 0.94 -10.72 23.64
CA ALA A 93 0.30 -11.75 22.85
C ALA A 93 -0.83 -11.24 21.93
N THR A 94 -1.60 -10.24 22.36
CA THR A 94 -2.77 -9.74 21.63
C THR A 94 -2.85 -8.22 21.54
N THR A 95 -1.85 -7.49 22.02
CA THR A 95 -1.90 -6.02 22.05
C THR A 95 -0.61 -5.39 21.59
N ILE A 96 -0.73 -4.21 21.00
CA ILE A 96 0.38 -3.31 20.70
C ILE A 96 0.12 -2.00 21.44
N THR A 97 1.04 -1.62 22.32
CA THR A 97 1.00 -0.38 23.08
C THR A 97 2.01 0.62 22.51
N ARG A 98 1.56 1.84 22.24
CA ARG A 98 2.42 2.95 21.84
C ARG A 98 3.16 3.50 23.05
N ASN A 99 4.48 3.61 22.92
CA ASN A 99 5.29 4.39 23.85
C ASN A 99 5.85 5.68 23.20
N ASP A 100 5.65 5.86 21.89
CA ASP A 100 6.12 7.01 21.09
C ASP A 100 5.30 8.30 21.30
N GLY A 101 4.21 8.24 22.07
CA GLY A 101 3.34 9.38 22.36
C GLY A 101 2.29 9.71 21.30
N GLY A 102 2.14 8.90 20.24
CA GLY A 102 1.07 9.09 19.26
C GLY A 102 -0.25 8.42 19.63
N ASP A 103 -1.24 8.52 18.74
CA ASP A 103 -2.61 8.06 18.96
C ASP A 103 -3.15 7.21 17.78
N TRP A 104 -3.50 5.94 18.04
CA TRP A 104 -4.04 5.03 17.03
C TRP A 104 -5.36 5.51 16.39
N ILE A 105 -6.20 6.22 17.14
CA ILE A 105 -7.48 6.76 16.68
C ILE A 105 -7.21 7.95 15.75
N GLU A 106 -6.26 8.83 16.09
CA GLU A 106 -5.86 9.94 15.22
C GLU A 106 -5.32 9.42 13.88
N ASP A 107 -4.55 8.34 13.94
CA ASP A 107 -4.03 7.57 12.79
C ASP A 107 -5.07 6.68 12.10
N LYS A 108 -6.35 6.85 12.44
CA LYS A 108 -7.53 6.28 11.78
C LYS A 108 -7.72 4.76 11.93
N PHE A 109 -7.05 4.10 12.88
CA PHE A 109 -7.35 2.70 13.20
C PHE A 109 -8.73 2.57 13.85
N LYS A 110 -9.46 1.49 13.53
CA LYS A 110 -10.82 1.25 14.01
C LYS A 110 -11.03 -0.23 14.31
N THR A 111 -11.86 -0.54 15.30
CA THR A 111 -12.32 -1.93 15.50
C THR A 111 -12.97 -2.47 14.23
N GLY A 112 -12.61 -3.70 13.85
CA GLY A 112 -13.05 -4.38 12.64
C GLY A 112 -12.16 -4.12 11.41
N SER A 113 -11.22 -3.18 11.47
CA SER A 113 -10.22 -2.98 10.41
C SER A 113 -9.09 -4.00 10.52
N PHE A 114 -8.13 -3.92 9.60
CA PHE A 114 -6.91 -4.71 9.64
C PHE A 114 -5.70 -3.78 9.79
N VAL A 115 -4.68 -4.27 10.49
CA VAL A 115 -3.35 -3.67 10.56
C VAL A 115 -2.37 -4.59 9.84
N MET A 116 -1.48 -4.01 9.03
CA MET A 116 -0.29 -4.67 8.53
C MET A 116 0.86 -4.35 9.47
N ILE A 117 1.46 -5.37 10.06
CA ILE A 117 2.69 -5.30 10.83
C ILE A 117 3.84 -5.73 9.91
N ALA A 118 4.89 -4.93 9.84
CA ALA A 118 6.09 -5.26 9.08
C ALA A 118 7.34 -4.78 9.81
N ASN A 119 8.46 -5.48 9.57
CA ASN A 119 9.77 -5.17 10.15
C ASN A 119 9.78 -5.25 11.69
N ALA A 120 8.94 -6.08 12.29
CA ALA A 120 9.04 -6.35 13.72
C ALA A 120 10.40 -7.01 14.04
N GLU A 121 10.94 -6.73 15.23
CA GLU A 121 12.18 -7.37 15.70
C GLU A 121 12.00 -8.91 15.75
N ASP A 122 10.81 -9.35 16.16
CA ASP A 122 10.34 -10.72 16.02
C ASP A 122 9.55 -10.89 14.71
N VAL A 123 10.20 -11.40 13.67
CA VAL A 123 9.59 -11.60 12.33
C VAL A 123 8.30 -12.44 12.34
N ALA A 124 8.07 -13.25 13.38
CA ALA A 124 6.82 -14.00 13.54
C ALA A 124 5.59 -13.09 13.82
N ASN A 125 5.81 -11.83 14.19
CA ASN A 125 4.78 -10.81 14.38
C ASN A 125 4.40 -10.10 13.08
N ASP A 126 5.18 -10.26 12.00
CA ASP A 126 4.85 -9.65 10.70
C ASP A 126 3.61 -10.32 10.08
N GLY A 127 2.72 -9.50 9.52
CA GLY A 127 1.50 -10.00 8.88
C GLY A 127 0.31 -9.05 8.95
N VAL A 128 -0.83 -9.55 8.49
CA VAL A 128 -2.11 -8.83 8.55
C VAL A 128 -2.93 -9.36 9.71
N HIS A 129 -3.33 -8.45 10.60
CA HIS A 129 -4.04 -8.78 11.83
C HIS A 129 -5.34 -8.01 11.93
N GLN A 130 -6.41 -8.67 12.38
CA GLN A 130 -7.69 -7.99 12.59
C GLN A 130 -7.63 -7.18 13.88
N VAL A 131 -8.05 -5.91 13.81
CA VAL A 131 -8.19 -5.05 14.98
C VAL A 131 -9.52 -5.32 15.67
N THR A 132 -9.50 -5.75 16.93
CA THR A 132 -10.69 -6.03 17.76
C THR A 132 -10.97 -4.94 18.80
N GLY A 133 -9.99 -4.09 19.09
CA GLY A 133 -10.15 -2.95 19.99
C GLY A 133 -9.12 -1.87 19.69
N VAL A 134 -9.52 -0.61 19.85
CA VAL A 134 -8.64 0.56 19.67
C VAL A 134 -8.89 1.54 20.81
N THR A 135 -7.82 1.93 21.49
CA THR A 135 -7.75 3.14 22.30
C THR A 135 -6.65 4.03 21.74
N ALA A 136 -6.48 5.24 22.29
CA ALA A 136 -5.40 6.14 21.87
C ALA A 136 -4.03 5.43 21.87
N THR A 137 -3.72 4.69 22.93
CA THR A 137 -2.39 4.11 23.12
C THR A 137 -2.32 2.60 22.90
N VAL A 138 -3.45 1.88 22.78
CA VAL A 138 -3.46 0.41 22.66
C VAL A 138 -4.28 -0.05 21.47
N LEU A 139 -3.66 -0.87 20.61
CA LEU A 139 -4.31 -1.64 19.56
C LEU A 139 -4.48 -3.09 20.05
N THR A 140 -5.70 -3.62 20.03
CA THR A 140 -6.00 -5.01 20.39
C THR A 140 -6.30 -5.80 19.12
N LEU A 141 -5.70 -6.98 18.96
CA LEU A 141 -5.80 -7.80 17.76
C LEU A 141 -6.56 -9.10 18.02
N GLY A 142 -7.47 -9.46 17.11
CA GLY A 142 -8.21 -10.73 17.13
C GLY A 142 -7.48 -11.78 16.33
N ASN A 143 -7.21 -12.94 16.94
CA ASN A 143 -6.59 -14.12 16.31
C ASN A 143 -5.08 -14.02 16.04
N SER A 144 -4.36 -13.20 16.81
CA SER A 144 -2.89 -13.11 16.72
C SER A 144 -2.28 -13.70 17.98
N ALA A 145 -1.34 -14.63 17.82
CA ALA A 145 -0.43 -15.05 18.88
C ALA A 145 0.90 -14.34 18.62
N LEU A 146 0.97 -13.07 18.99
CA LEU A 146 2.20 -12.30 18.84
C LEU A 146 3.23 -12.78 19.86
N THR A 147 4.50 -12.82 19.46
CA THR A 147 5.62 -12.95 20.37
C THR A 147 5.77 -11.64 21.16
N PRO A 148 5.68 -11.67 22.50
CA PRO A 148 5.80 -10.45 23.29
C PRO A 148 7.19 -9.81 23.19
N ASN A 149 7.22 -8.49 23.02
CA ASN A 149 8.41 -7.66 23.05
C ASN A 149 8.11 -6.40 23.88
N THR A 150 8.95 -6.08 24.87
CA THR A 150 8.74 -4.90 25.72
C THR A 150 8.98 -3.57 25.00
N ALA A 151 9.79 -3.57 23.93
CA ALA A 151 10.07 -2.39 23.12
C ALA A 151 10.57 -2.82 21.74
N ASP A 152 9.67 -2.84 20.76
CA ASP A 152 10.01 -3.04 19.36
C ASP A 152 10.31 -1.68 18.70
N THR A 153 11.55 -1.47 18.27
CA THR A 153 12.01 -0.20 17.69
C THR A 153 12.09 -0.21 16.16
N THR A 154 11.86 -1.37 15.54
CA THR A 154 11.98 -1.54 14.08
C THR A 154 10.62 -1.68 13.40
N VAL A 155 9.58 -2.06 14.15
CA VAL A 155 8.26 -2.30 13.62
C VAL A 155 7.65 -1.08 12.94
N THR A 156 6.97 -1.36 11.84
CA THR A 156 6.17 -0.42 11.06
C THR A 156 4.74 -0.92 10.97
N PHE A 157 3.78 0.00 11.01
CA PHE A 157 2.36 -0.30 10.91
C PHE A 157 1.73 0.43 9.74
N GLY A 158 1.01 -0.30 8.90
CA GLY A 158 0.13 0.26 7.88
C GLY A 158 -1.31 -0.17 8.12
N GLN A 159 -2.29 0.60 7.66
CA GLN A 159 -3.65 0.07 7.62
C GLN A 159 -3.77 -0.95 6.48
N GLY A 160 -4.28 -2.14 6.79
CA GLY A 160 -4.60 -3.12 5.76
C GLY A 160 -5.83 -2.64 4.99
N ALA A 161 -5.68 -2.35 3.69
CA ALA A 161 -6.85 -2.13 2.84
C ALA A 161 -7.69 -3.40 2.87
N ARG A 162 -8.94 -3.28 3.31
CA ARG A 162 -9.91 -4.36 3.15
C ARG A 162 -10.21 -4.41 1.66
N VAL A 163 -9.60 -5.37 0.95
CA VAL A 163 -10.10 -5.76 -0.36
C VAL A 163 -11.52 -6.25 -0.09
N ALA A 164 -12.51 -5.42 -0.39
CA ALA A 164 -13.89 -5.87 -0.32
C ALA A 164 -13.96 -7.13 -1.19
N PRO A 165 -14.59 -8.21 -0.72
CA PRO A 165 -14.86 -9.35 -1.59
C PRO A 165 -15.49 -8.79 -2.86
N VAL A 166 -14.85 -8.99 -4.02
CA VAL A 166 -15.44 -8.61 -5.29
C VAL A 166 -16.74 -9.38 -5.37
N ASP A 167 -17.86 -8.66 -5.39
CA ASP A 167 -19.17 -9.28 -5.57
C ASP A 167 -19.23 -9.83 -6.99
N GLN A 168 -18.90 -11.10 -7.15
CA GLN A 168 -18.90 -11.78 -8.45
C GLN A 168 -20.31 -12.08 -8.97
N SER A 169 -21.38 -11.63 -8.30
CA SER A 169 -22.76 -11.90 -8.75
C SER A 169 -23.15 -11.20 -10.07
N HIS A 170 -22.35 -10.24 -10.55
CA HIS A 170 -22.66 -9.45 -11.74
C HIS A 170 -21.86 -9.83 -13.00
N VAL A 171 -21.24 -11.01 -13.07
CA VAL A 171 -20.66 -11.49 -14.34
C VAL A 171 -21.80 -11.74 -15.34
N PRO A 172 -21.94 -10.94 -16.43
CA PRO A 172 -22.98 -11.17 -17.42
C PRO A 172 -22.70 -12.50 -18.13
N VAL A 173 -23.74 -13.32 -18.27
CA VAL A 173 -23.69 -14.63 -18.96
C VAL A 173 -23.68 -14.46 -20.47
#